data_AF-A0AA96DJE6-F1
#
_entry.id   AF-A0AA96DJE6-F1
#
_cell.length_a   1.000
_cell.length_b   1.000
_cell.length_c   1.000
_cell.angle_alpha   90.00
_cell.angle_beta   90.00
_cell.angle_gamma   90.00
#
_symmetry.space_group_name_H-M   'P 1'
#
loop_
_entity.id
_entity.type
_entity.pdbx_description
1 polymer ?
#
loop_
_entity_poly.entity_id
_entity_poly.type
_entity_poly.pdbx_seq_one_letter_code
_entity_poly.pdbx_strand_id
1 'polypeptide(L)'
;MGTQNINLERYKNLWNIFNNLLKDRGLNLSSFSKEWEKISDTGNESNDYNRFYPKLKKMYQRINSVKTVRRESIHQMEEYIKFLDSKFVIEELRDDEKFEHWFD
;
A
#
# COMPACT_ATOMS: atom_id res chain seq x y z
N MET A 1 -22.26 2.05 9.23
CA MET A 1 -21.71 1.20 8.14
C MET A 1 -20.74 2.00 7.23
N GLY A 2 -19.85 2.84 7.77
CA GLY A 2 -19.00 3.74 6.95
C GLY A 2 -17.53 3.31 6.80
N THR A 3 -16.91 2.78 7.86
CA THR A 3 -15.45 2.62 7.97
C THR A 3 -14.85 1.52 7.08
N GLN A 4 -15.62 0.47 6.74
CA GLN A 4 -15.11 -0.64 5.93
C GLN A 4 -14.95 -0.28 4.45
N ASN A 5 -15.85 0.54 3.90
CA ASN A 5 -15.76 1.02 2.52
C ASN A 5 -14.60 2.01 2.37
N ILE A 6 -14.45 2.95 3.32
CA ILE A 6 -13.35 3.93 3.34
C ILE A 6 -11.99 3.23 3.37
N ASN A 7 -11.83 2.20 4.22
CA ASN A 7 -10.60 1.42 4.30
C ASN A 7 -10.27 0.69 2.99
N LEU A 8 -11.29 0.16 2.31
CA LEU A 8 -11.11 -0.53 1.04
C LEU A 8 -10.69 0.44 -0.07
N GLU A 9 -11.33 1.60 -0.17
CA GLU A 9 -10.99 2.64 -1.15
C GLU A 9 -9.58 3.18 -0.92
N ARG A 10 -9.25 3.53 0.33
CA ARG A 10 -7.90 3.97 0.70
C ARG A 10 -6.85 2.92 0.33
N TYR A 11 -7.11 1.65 0.64
CA TYR A 11 -6.19 0.56 0.29
C TYR A 11 -5.97 0.43 -1.22
N LYS A 12 -7.03 0.56 -2.04
CA LYS A 12 -6.91 0.53 -3.51
C LYS A 12 -6.14 1.73 -4.04
N ASN A 13 -6.37 2.92 -3.49
CA ASN A 13 -5.63 4.13 -3.87
C ASN A 13 -4.14 4.01 -3.55
N LEU A 14 -3.79 3.50 -2.36
CA LEU A 14 -2.41 3.22 -1.99
C LEU A 14 -1.76 2.22 -2.95
N TRP A 15 -2.48 1.17 -3.37
CA TRP A 15 -1.95 0.26 -4.38
C TRP A 15 -1.69 0.91 -5.74
N ASN A 16 -2.54 1.83 -6.17
CA ASN A 16 -2.32 2.58 -7.40
C ASN A 16 -1.07 3.47 -7.29
N ILE A 17 -0.91 4.20 -6.18
CA ILE A 17 0.28 5.02 -5.90
C ILE A 17 1.54 4.15 -5.90
N PHE A 18 1.52 3.04 -5.16
CA PHE A 18 2.63 2.09 -5.10
C PHE A 18 3.03 1.56 -6.47
N ASN A 19 2.05 1.15 -7.29
CA ASN A 19 2.32 0.66 -8.65
C ASN A 19 2.90 1.73 -9.58
N ASN A 20 2.47 2.98 -9.43
CA ASN A 20 3.02 4.09 -10.21
C ASN A 20 4.47 4.36 -9.80
N LEU A 21 4.77 4.42 -8.50
CA LEU A 21 6.14 4.58 -7.99
C LEU A 21 7.06 3.43 -8.42
N LEU A 22 6.56 2.20 -8.44
CA LEU A 22 7.31 1.07 -8.98
C LEU A 22 7.65 1.27 -10.45
N LYS A 23 6.68 1.67 -11.29
CA LYS A 23 6.90 1.93 -12.71
C LYS A 23 7.89 3.07 -12.94
N ASP A 24 7.77 4.17 -12.21
CA ASP A 24 8.64 5.34 -12.32
C ASP A 24 10.10 4.99 -12.00
N ARG A 25 10.32 4.05 -11.07
CA ARG A 25 11.63 3.53 -10.71
C ARG A 25 12.10 2.35 -11.56
N GLY A 26 11.30 1.89 -12.54
CA GLY A 26 11.61 0.70 -13.33
C GLY A 26 11.63 -0.61 -12.52
N LEU A 27 10.97 -0.62 -11.35
CA LEU A 27 10.90 -1.76 -10.45
C LEU A 27 9.64 -2.58 -10.71
N ASN A 28 9.71 -3.87 -10.39
CA ASN A 28 8.56 -4.76 -10.31
C ASN A 28 8.43 -5.31 -8.88
N LEU A 29 7.34 -6.02 -8.58
CA LEU A 29 7.08 -6.56 -7.24
C LEU A 29 8.22 -7.45 -6.71
N SER A 30 8.90 -8.18 -7.58
CA SER A 30 10.05 -9.02 -7.22
C SER A 30 11.27 -8.17 -6.88
N SER A 31 11.62 -7.19 -7.71
CA SER A 31 12.73 -6.27 -7.45
C SER A 31 12.51 -5.48 -6.16
N PHE A 32 11.31 -4.94 -5.96
CA PHE A 32 10.93 -4.27 -4.72
C PHE A 32 11.07 -5.19 -3.51
N SER A 33 10.63 -6.44 -3.61
CA SER A 33 10.73 -7.41 -2.51
C SER A 33 12.18 -7.67 -2.10
N LYS A 34 13.12 -7.65 -3.05
CA LYS A 34 14.56 -7.76 -2.77
C LYS A 34 15.13 -6.51 -2.12
N GLU A 35 14.68 -5.33 -2.56
CA GLU A 35 15.12 -4.06 -1.97
C GLU A 35 14.60 -3.88 -0.54
N TRP A 36 13.35 -4.23 -0.30
CA TRP A 36 12.73 -4.20 1.02
C TRP A 36 13.45 -5.13 2.01
N GLU A 37 13.83 -6.33 1.58
CA GLU A 37 14.56 -7.29 2.41
C GLU A 37 15.96 -6.78 2.79
N LYS A 38 16.69 -6.15 1.87
CA LYS A 38 18.05 -5.63 2.13
C LYS A 38 18.11 -4.60 3.27
N ILE A 39 17.00 -3.94 3.58
CA ILE A 39 16.91 -2.91 4.63
C ILE A 39 16.27 -3.46 5.91
N SER A 40 15.47 -4.53 5.79
CA SER A 40 15.01 -5.35 6.90
C SER A 40 16.18 -6.18 7.42
N ASP A 41 17.03 -5.61 8.26
CA ASP A 41 18.23 -6.21 8.87
C ASP A 41 17.88 -7.35 9.87
N THR A 42 17.06 -8.32 9.45
CA THR A 42 16.58 -9.46 10.24
C THR A 42 17.54 -10.66 10.21
N GLY A 43 18.72 -10.52 9.62
CA GLY A 43 19.81 -11.51 9.70
C GLY A 43 19.56 -12.82 8.95
N ASN A 44 18.54 -12.92 8.09
CA ASN A 44 18.19 -14.15 7.36
C ASN A 44 17.72 -13.90 5.91
N GLU A 45 18.55 -13.19 5.13
CA GLU A 45 18.34 -12.65 3.77
C GLU A 45 17.87 -13.62 2.65
N SER A 46 17.72 -14.92 2.92
CA SER A 46 17.25 -15.87 1.91
C SER A 46 15.85 -16.42 2.18
N ASN A 47 15.40 -16.36 3.43
CA ASN A 47 14.08 -16.84 3.83
C ASN A 47 13.02 -15.73 3.76
N ASP A 48 13.43 -14.46 3.87
CA ASP A 48 12.49 -13.36 3.97
C ASP A 48 11.94 -12.94 2.59
N TYR A 49 12.74 -12.89 1.51
CA TYR A 49 12.22 -12.70 0.14
C TYR A 49 11.27 -13.82 -0.28
N ASN A 50 11.67 -15.07 -0.03
CA ASN A 50 10.88 -16.24 -0.39
C ASN A 50 9.55 -16.31 0.36
N ARG A 51 9.42 -15.61 1.50
CA ARG A 51 8.16 -15.45 2.24
C ARG A 51 7.40 -14.19 1.85
N PHE A 52 8.12 -13.08 1.68
CA PHE A 52 7.56 -11.76 1.43
C PHE A 52 7.02 -11.63 0.01
N TYR A 53 7.78 -12.00 -1.00
CA TYR A 53 7.36 -11.86 -2.40
C TYR A 53 6.06 -12.62 -2.70
N PRO A 54 5.88 -13.89 -2.29
CA PRO A 54 4.61 -14.58 -2.47
C PRO A 54 3.45 -13.93 -1.71
N LYS A 55 3.70 -13.35 -0.52
CA LYS A 55 2.70 -12.62 0.25
C LYS A 55 2.27 -11.35 -0.50
N LEU A 56 3.24 -10.53 -0.94
CA LEU A 56 2.98 -9.30 -1.70
C LEU A 56 2.25 -9.59 -3.02
N LYS A 57 2.68 -10.62 -3.74
CA LYS A 57 2.01 -11.07 -4.97
C LYS A 57 0.57 -11.51 -4.73
N LYS A 58 0.30 -12.26 -3.66
CA LYS A 58 -1.07 -12.64 -3.28
C LYS A 58 -1.92 -11.43 -2.92
N MET A 59 -1.35 -10.45 -2.22
CA MET A 59 -2.05 -9.19 -1.92
C MET A 59 -2.42 -8.48 -3.22
N TYR A 60 -1.47 -8.33 -4.14
CA TYR A 60 -1.70 -7.70 -5.45
C TYR A 60 -2.81 -8.38 -6.25
N GLN A 61 -2.78 -9.71 -6.35
CA GLN A 61 -3.79 -10.49 -7.07
C GLN A 61 -5.19 -10.36 -6.47
N ARG A 62 -5.31 -10.05 -5.17
CA ARG A 62 -6.58 -9.97 -4.44
C ARG A 62 -7.14 -8.55 -4.33
N ILE A 63 -6.42 -7.51 -4.77
CA ILE A 63 -6.86 -6.10 -4.65
C ILE A 63 -8.28 -5.89 -5.18
N ASN A 64 -8.62 -6.52 -6.30
CA ASN A 64 -9.92 -6.31 -6.95
C ASN A 64 -11.04 -7.19 -6.37
N SER A 65 -10.71 -8.25 -5.64
CA SER A 65 -11.68 -9.20 -5.08
C SER A 65 -11.83 -9.10 -3.55
N VAL A 66 -10.97 -8.33 -2.89
CA VAL A 66 -11.05 -8.10 -1.44
C VAL A 66 -12.25 -7.22 -1.10
N LYS A 67 -13.06 -7.68 -0.14
CA LYS A 67 -14.29 -6.99 0.29
C LYS A 67 -14.07 -6.08 1.50
N THR A 68 -13.11 -6.42 2.34
CA THR A 68 -12.80 -5.67 3.56
C THR A 68 -11.30 -5.67 3.79
N VAL A 69 -10.78 -4.54 4.27
CA VAL A 69 -9.36 -4.35 4.55
C VAL A 69 -9.19 -3.90 5.99
N ARG A 70 -8.26 -4.53 6.70
CA ARG A 70 -7.90 -4.13 8.07
C ARG A 70 -6.96 -2.93 8.05
N ARG A 71 -6.98 -2.12 9.10
CA ARG A 71 -6.14 -0.92 9.19
C ARG A 71 -4.65 -1.24 9.11
N GLU A 72 -4.22 -2.38 9.63
CA GLU A 72 -2.83 -2.85 9.56
C GLU A 72 -2.38 -3.06 8.11
N SER A 73 -3.26 -3.54 7.23
CA SER A 73 -2.94 -3.68 5.80
C SER A 73 -2.76 -2.33 5.10
N ILE A 74 -3.47 -1.30 5.56
CA ILE A 74 -3.33 0.07 5.06
C ILE A 74 -1.98 0.64 5.50
N HIS A 75 -1.66 0.58 6.80
CA HIS A 75 -0.38 1.05 7.32
C HIS A 75 0.79 0.34 6.65
N GLN A 76 0.69 -0.98 6.44
CA GLN A 76 1.72 -1.75 5.73
C GLN A 76 1.93 -1.27 4.29
N MET A 77 0.87 -0.88 3.56
CA MET A 77 1.05 -0.29 2.23
C MET A 77 1.66 1.11 2.28
N GLU A 78 1.33 1.92 3.28
CA GLU A 78 1.93 3.23 3.48
C GLU A 78 3.43 3.13 3.75
N GLU A 79 3.87 2.13 4.53
CA GLU A 79 5.30 1.86 4.75
C GLU A 79 6.02 1.50 3.44
N TYR A 80 5.41 0.65 2.61
CA TYR A 80 5.98 0.30 1.31
C TYR A 80 6.09 1.51 0.38
N ILE A 81 5.11 2.40 0.40
CA ILE A 81 5.16 3.65 -0.37
C ILE A 81 6.24 4.57 0.19
N LYS A 82 6.32 4.77 1.51
CA LYS A 82 7.35 5.61 2.14
C LYS A 82 8.77 5.13 1.85
N PHE A 83 8.94 3.83 1.69
CA PHE A 83 10.21 3.25 1.25
C PHE A 83 10.55 3.63 -0.20
N LEU A 84 9.56 3.67 -1.08
CA LEU A 84 9.72 4.12 -2.47
C LEU A 84 9.67 5.64 -2.63
N ASP A 85 9.19 6.39 -1.66
CA ASP A 85 9.18 7.84 -1.67
C ASP A 85 9.17 8.35 -0.23
N SER A 86 10.35 8.73 0.25
CA SER A 86 10.52 9.25 1.61
C SER A 86 9.80 10.58 1.84
N LYS A 87 9.35 11.25 0.77
CA LYS A 87 8.54 12.47 0.82
C LYS A 87 7.04 12.19 0.83
N PHE A 88 6.61 10.93 0.81
CA PHE A 88 5.20 10.58 0.84
C PHE A 88 4.57 11.03 2.17
N VAL A 89 3.78 12.10 2.08
CA VAL A 89 2.95 12.61 3.17
C VAL A 89 1.57 11.96 3.03
N ILE A 90 1.10 11.34 4.11
CA ILE A 90 -0.27 10.84 4.18
C ILE A 90 -1.16 12.08 4.30
N GLU A 91 -1.75 12.52 3.19
CA GLU A 91 -2.96 13.34 3.29
C GLU A 91 -4.02 12.45 3.92
N GLU A 92 -4.35 12.71 5.18
CA GLU A 92 -5.61 12.23 5.72
C GLU A 92 -6.70 12.72 4.78
N LEU A 93 -7.44 11.80 4.16
CA LEU A 93 -8.74 12.10 3.56
C LEU A 93 -9.51 12.84 4.65
N ARG A 94 -9.54 14.17 4.59
CA ARG A 94 -10.47 14.95 5.40
C ARG A 94 -11.83 14.43 4.98
N ASP A 95 -12.61 13.94 5.94
CA ASP A 95 -13.98 13.46 5.77
C ASP A 95 -14.96 14.58 5.34
N ASP A 96 -14.46 15.67 4.73
CA ASP A 96 -15.14 16.96 4.61
C ASP A 96 -15.58 17.30 3.17
N GLU A 97 -15.46 16.38 2.20
CA GLU A 97 -16.18 16.52 0.93
C GLU A 97 -17.54 15.80 1.00
N LYS A 98 -18.38 16.23 1.95
CA LYS A 98 -19.81 16.25 1.67
C LYS A 98 -20.12 17.53 0.90
N PHE A 99 -20.38 17.37 -0.39
CA PHE A 99 -20.96 18.37 -1.30
C PHE A 99 -22.39 18.78 -0.88
N GLU A 100 -22.61 19.21 0.36
CA GLU A 100 -23.96 19.52 0.86
C GLU A 100 -24.11 20.87 1.55
N HIS A 101 -23.07 21.72 1.62
CA HIS A 101 -23.17 23.03 2.28
C HIS A 101 -22.55 24.23 1.54
N TRP A 102 -22.33 24.14 0.23
CA TRP A 102 -21.86 25.30 -0.56
C TRP A 102 -23.00 26.09 -1.22
N PHE A 103 -24.25 25.76 -0.91
CA PHE A 103 -25.42 26.54 -1.28
C PHE A 103 -26.38 26.60 -0.08
N ASP A 104 -26.06 27.44 0.89
CA ASP A 104 -27.05 28.18 1.68
C ASP A 104 -26.50 29.58 2.00
#